data_AF-A0A1M6EDE4-F1
#
_entry.id   AF-A0A1M6EDE4-F1
#
_cell.length_a   1.000
_cell.length_b   1.000
_cell.length_c   1.000
_cell.angle_alpha   90.00
_cell.angle_beta   90.00
_cell.angle_gamma   90.00
#
_symmetry.space_group_name_H-M   'P 1'
#
loop_
_entity.id
_entity.type
_entity.pdbx_description
1 polymer ?
#
loop_
_entity_poly.entity_id
_entity_poly.type
_entity_poly.pdbx_seq_one_letter_code
_entity_poly.pdbx_strand_id
1 'polypeptide(L)'
;MLEFLLCSMFTLLPDYLYRRYRQGKRWGVELNPYTIWFELRWGITTCLILTITLITAIFYYHPSTTNVLSAFRTVTILSEGGGRVSKVYVDNNQIVKAGDPIFEMDGKSQKAPSHPPAPVL
;
A
#
# COMPACT_ATOMS: atom_id res chain seq x y z
N MET A 1 -0.73 -2.38 -16.63
CA MET A 1 -0.80 -3.29 -17.80
C MET A 1 -2.19 -3.90 -17.94
N LEU A 2 -2.81 -4.36 -16.86
CA LEU A 2 -4.18 -4.87 -16.86
C LEU A 2 -5.21 -3.80 -17.26
N GLU A 3 -4.94 -2.53 -16.96
CA GLU A 3 -5.79 -1.40 -17.37
C GLU A 3 -5.96 -1.32 -18.90
N PHE A 4 -4.88 -1.46 -19.67
CA PHE A 4 -4.93 -1.44 -21.14
C PHE A 4 -5.75 -2.60 -21.71
N LEU A 5 -5.64 -3.78 -21.08
CA LEU A 5 -6.39 -4.97 -21.47
C LEU A 5 -7.89 -4.80 -21.20
N LEU A 6 -8.27 -4.25 -20.03
CA LEU A 6 -9.66 -3.94 -19.72
C LEU A 6 -10.23 -2.83 -20.62
N CYS A 7 -9.46 -1.78 -20.88
CA CYS A 7 -9.89 -0.69 -21.76
C CYS A 7 -10.10 -1.17 -23.19
N SER A 8 -9.19 -2.00 -23.73
CA SER A 8 -9.33 -2.56 -25.09
C SER A 8 -10.54 -3.52 -25.19
N MET A 9 -10.83 -4.30 -24.15
CA MET A 9 -12.04 -5.13 -24.14
C MET A 9 -13.33 -4.30 -24.14
N PHE A 10 -13.35 -3.15 -23.46
CA PHE A 10 -14.55 -2.31 -23.39
C PHE A 10 -14.76 -1.35 -24.56
N THR A 11 -13.70 -0.96 -25.27
CA THR A 11 -13.78 0.07 -26.32
C THR A 11 -13.55 -0.51 -27.71
N LEU A 12 -12.55 -1.37 -27.87
CA LEU A 12 -12.17 -1.96 -29.16
C LEU A 12 -13.11 -3.09 -29.56
N LEU A 13 -13.51 -3.96 -28.62
CA LEU A 13 -14.40 -5.08 -28.89
C LEU A 13 -15.80 -4.66 -29.39
N PRO A 14 -16.51 -3.70 -28.76
CA PRO A 14 -17.81 -3.27 -29.25
C PRO A 14 -17.74 -2.44 -30.54
N ASP A 15 -16.73 -1.58 -30.72
CA ASP A 15 -16.55 -0.83 -31.99
C ASP A 15 -16.27 -1.79 -33.15
N TYR A 16 -15.49 -2.84 -32.87
CA TYR A 16 -15.25 -3.93 -33.81
C TYR A 16 -16.51 -4.74 -34.12
N LEU A 17 -17.26 -5.17 -33.10
CA LEU A 17 -18.49 -5.95 -33.29
C LEU A 17 -19.55 -5.16 -34.06
N TYR A 18 -19.71 -3.88 -33.74
CA TYR A 18 -20.67 -3.00 -34.41
C TYR A 18 -20.38 -2.91 -35.90
N ARG A 19 -19.11 -2.76 -36.29
CA ARG A 19 -18.72 -2.71 -37.71
C ARG A 19 -18.86 -4.07 -38.39
N ARG A 20 -18.57 -5.15 -37.69
CA ARG A 20 -18.75 -6.51 -38.23
C ARG A 20 -20.23 -6.86 -38.46
N TYR A 21 -21.11 -6.54 -37.52
CA TYR A 21 -22.52 -6.95 -37.57
C TYR A 21 -23.44 -5.96 -38.29
N ARG A 22 -23.19 -4.65 -38.22
CA ARG A 22 -24.01 -3.65 -38.95
C ARG A 22 -23.48 -3.29 -40.32
N GLN A 23 -22.16 -3.22 -40.51
CA GLN A 23 -21.57 -2.82 -41.79
C GLN A 23 -21.14 -4.02 -42.63
N GLY A 24 -21.21 -5.24 -42.10
CA GLY A 24 -20.89 -6.47 -42.83
C GLY A 24 -19.42 -6.61 -43.24
N LYS A 25 -18.53 -5.74 -42.74
CA LYS A 25 -17.15 -5.66 -43.20
C LYS A 25 -16.36 -6.91 -42.80
N ARG A 26 -15.78 -7.59 -43.80
CA ARG A 26 -15.05 -8.85 -43.61
C ARG A 26 -13.55 -8.63 -43.45
N TRP A 27 -12.93 -9.39 -42.56
CA TRP A 27 -11.49 -9.36 -42.32
C TRP A 27 -10.74 -9.80 -43.58
N GLY A 28 -9.74 -9.02 -43.99
CA GLY A 28 -8.83 -9.37 -45.10
C GLY A 28 -9.21 -8.86 -46.50
N VAL A 29 -10.40 -8.27 -46.70
CA VAL A 29 -10.75 -7.63 -47.98
C VAL A 29 -10.92 -6.12 -47.80
N GLU A 30 -11.67 -5.71 -46.76
CA GLU A 30 -11.97 -4.28 -46.52
C GLU A 30 -11.17 -3.70 -45.33
N LEU A 31 -10.66 -4.56 -44.45
CA LEU A 31 -9.88 -4.19 -43.27
C LEU A 31 -8.40 -4.54 -43.49
N ASN A 32 -7.72 -3.74 -44.32
CA ASN A 32 -6.26 -3.70 -44.33
C ASN A 32 -5.75 -2.90 -43.12
N PRO A 33 -4.49 -3.07 -42.69
CA PRO A 33 -3.93 -2.33 -41.55
C PRO A 33 -4.05 -0.81 -41.68
N TYR A 34 -3.94 -0.28 -42.92
CA TYR A 34 -4.19 1.13 -43.22
C TYR A 34 -5.65 1.54 -43.02
N THR A 35 -6.59 0.68 -43.41
CA THR A 35 -8.04 0.93 -43.29
C THR A 35 -8.52 0.77 -41.85
N ILE A 36 -7.90 -0.12 -41.06
CA ILE A 36 -8.17 -0.29 -39.62
C ILE A 36 -7.95 1.03 -38.87
N TRP A 37 -6.89 1.76 -39.17
CA TRP A 37 -6.63 3.04 -38.50
C TRP A 37 -7.70 4.09 -38.78
N PHE A 38 -8.18 4.17 -40.03
CA PHE A 38 -9.19 5.14 -40.44
C PHE A 38 -10.60 4.76 -40.00
N GLU A 39 -10.97 3.49 -40.17
CA GLU A 39 -12.26 2.97 -39.77
C GLU A 39 -12.36 2.96 -38.24
N LEU A 40 -11.44 2.27 -37.56
CA LEU A 40 -11.46 2.04 -36.12
C LEU A 40 -10.87 3.21 -35.31
N ARG A 41 -10.75 4.40 -35.90
CA ARG A 41 -10.16 5.58 -35.25
C ARG A 41 -10.84 5.88 -33.91
N TRP A 42 -12.17 5.86 -33.90
CA TRP A 42 -12.96 6.15 -32.71
C TRP A 42 -12.75 5.10 -31.60
N GLY A 43 -12.64 3.81 -31.95
CA GLY A 43 -12.31 2.76 -30.99
C GLY A 43 -10.92 2.93 -30.38
N ILE A 44 -9.92 3.25 -31.21
CA ILE A 44 -8.52 3.43 -30.75
C ILE A 44 -8.37 4.71 -29.93
N THR A 45 -8.96 5.83 -30.36
CA THR A 45 -8.87 7.10 -29.63
C THR A 45 -9.59 7.03 -28.29
N THR A 46 -10.78 6.44 -28.22
CA THR A 46 -11.51 6.25 -26.96
C THR A 46 -10.79 5.28 -26.04
N CYS A 47 -10.19 4.20 -26.57
CA CYS A 47 -9.35 3.30 -25.79
C CYS A 47 -8.19 4.05 -25.13
N LEU A 48 -7.44 4.85 -25.90
CA LEU A 48 -6.30 5.60 -25.36
C LEU A 48 -6.74 6.62 -24.30
N ILE A 49 -7.80 7.40 -24.58
CA ILE A 49 -8.33 8.37 -23.61
C ILE A 49 -8.76 7.66 -22.32
N LEU A 50 -9.52 6.57 -22.43
CA LEU A 50 -10.02 5.83 -21.27
C LEU A 50 -8.86 5.22 -20.45
N THR A 51 -7.82 4.70 -21.11
CA THR A 51 -6.62 4.21 -20.40
C THR A 51 -5.92 5.31 -19.61
N ILE A 52 -5.73 6.50 -20.21
CA ILE A 52 -5.10 7.62 -19.52
C ILE A 52 -5.95 8.02 -18.32
N THR A 53 -7.26 8.19 -18.49
CA THR A 53 -8.18 8.55 -17.40
C THR A 53 -8.15 7.53 -16.27
N LEU A 54 -8.16 6.23 -16.59
CA LEU A 54 -8.20 5.16 -15.60
C LEU A 54 -6.87 5.02 -14.84
N ILE A 55 -5.74 5.13 -15.54
CA ILE A 55 -4.41 5.23 -14.93
C ILE A 55 -4.38 6.44 -13.99
N THR A 56 -4.74 7.64 -14.47
CA THR A 56 -4.73 8.85 -13.64
C THR A 56 -5.61 8.69 -12.41
N ALA A 57 -6.84 8.18 -12.55
CA ALA A 57 -7.74 7.99 -11.41
C ALA A 57 -7.18 6.98 -10.40
N ILE A 58 -6.71 5.82 -10.85
CA ILE A 58 -6.15 4.80 -9.96
C ILE A 58 -4.95 5.37 -9.20
N PHE A 59 -3.98 5.96 -9.89
CA PHE A 59 -2.78 6.46 -9.23
C PHE A 59 -3.02 7.71 -8.39
N TYR A 60 -4.00 8.55 -8.76
CA TYR A 60 -4.36 9.71 -7.97
C TYR A 60 -5.04 9.32 -6.65
N TYR A 61 -5.89 8.29 -6.67
CA TYR A 61 -6.63 7.83 -5.49
C TYR A 61 -5.97 6.67 -4.72
N HIS A 62 -4.94 6.03 -5.28
CA HIS A 62 -4.18 4.97 -4.61
C HIS A 62 -2.83 5.54 -4.14
N PRO A 63 -2.72 6.03 -2.89
CA PRO A 63 -1.45 6.47 -2.33
C PRO A 63 -0.53 5.27 -2.14
N SER A 64 0.30 4.98 -3.14
CA SER A 64 1.41 4.05 -3.02
C SER A 64 2.57 4.76 -2.32
N THR A 65 2.46 4.93 -1.00
CA THR A 65 3.60 5.41 -0.20
C THR A 65 4.50 4.22 0.13
N THR A 66 5.79 4.34 -0.18
CA THR A 66 6.82 3.38 0.25
C THR A 66 7.37 3.71 1.64
N ASN A 67 7.01 4.88 2.19
CA ASN A 67 7.46 5.35 3.49
C ASN A 67 6.40 5.06 4.55
N VAL A 68 6.59 3.96 5.28
CA VAL A 68 5.85 3.67 6.51
C VAL A 68 6.62 4.30 7.68
N LEU A 69 6.16 5.46 8.15
CA LEU A 69 6.54 5.94 9.47
C LEU A 69 5.79 5.07 10.47
N SER A 70 6.46 4.03 10.99
CA SER A 70 5.91 3.27 12.10
C SER A 70 5.84 4.19 13.31
N ALA A 71 4.63 4.66 13.61
CA ALA A 71 4.36 5.51 14.77
C ALA A 71 4.46 4.65 16.04
N PHE A 72 5.69 4.33 16.45
CA PHE A 72 5.95 3.75 17.75
C PHE A 72 5.79 4.86 18.79
N ARG A 73 4.87 4.67 19.74
CA ARG A 73 4.81 5.51 20.93
C ARG A 73 6.02 5.15 21.80
N THR A 74 7.09 5.93 21.68
CA THR A 74 8.25 5.81 22.56
C THR A 74 7.96 6.50 23.89
N VAL A 75 8.16 5.77 24.98
CA VAL A 75 8.11 6.32 26.34
C VAL A 75 9.49 6.17 26.92
N THR A 76 10.11 7.27 27.29
CA THR A 76 11.41 7.24 27.97
C THR A 76 11.21 6.74 29.39
N ILE A 77 11.93 5.69 29.77
CA ILE A 77 11.91 5.14 31.12
C ILE A 77 13.06 5.78 31.89
N LEU A 78 12.73 6.49 32.96
CA LEU A 78 13.69 7.15 33.84
C LEU A 78 13.65 6.49 35.22
N SER A 79 14.81 6.42 35.87
CA SER A 79 14.88 6.08 37.28
C SER A 79 14.27 7.17 38.15
N GLU A 80 13.51 6.78 39.18
CA GLU A 80 13.01 7.73 40.19
C GLU A 80 14.13 8.39 41.02
N GLY A 81 15.31 7.75 41.11
CA GLY A 81 16.45 8.25 41.88
C GLY A 81 17.80 8.12 41.17
N GLY A 82 18.77 8.91 41.58
CA GLY A 82 20.16 8.76 41.12
C GLY A 82 20.89 7.63 41.85
N GLY A 83 21.68 6.83 41.14
CA GLY A 83 22.43 5.73 41.74
C GLY A 83 23.26 4.93 40.73
N ARG A 84 24.11 4.02 41.23
CA ARG A 84 24.86 3.07 40.39
C ARG A 84 23.94 1.93 39.96
N VAL A 85 23.96 1.59 38.66
CA VAL A 85 23.26 0.41 38.14
C VAL A 85 24.03 -0.85 38.55
N SER A 86 23.34 -1.79 39.19
CA SER A 86 23.87 -3.08 39.63
C SER A 86 23.72 -4.13 38.51
N LYS A 87 22.53 -4.23 37.92
CA LYS A 87 22.20 -5.22 36.87
C LYS A 87 21.22 -4.65 35.84
N VAL A 88 21.34 -5.12 34.61
CA VAL A 88 20.39 -4.85 33.51
C VAL A 88 19.79 -6.19 33.11
N TYR A 89 18.45 -6.28 33.07
CA TYR A 89 17.72 -7.53 32.82
C TYR A 89 17.20 -7.65 31.38
N VAL A 90 17.37 -6.59 30.57
CA VAL A 90 16.83 -6.51 29.22
C VAL A 90 17.93 -6.32 28.17
N ASP A 91 17.72 -6.92 27.01
CA ASP A 91 18.53 -6.70 25.81
C ASP A 91 17.87 -5.70 24.86
N ASN A 92 18.67 -5.11 23.97
CA ASN A 92 18.15 -4.21 22.93
C ASN A 92 17.14 -4.95 22.03
N ASN A 93 16.01 -4.29 21.74
CA ASN A 93 14.89 -4.82 20.95
C ASN A 93 14.13 -5.99 21.60
N GLN A 94 14.33 -6.26 22.89
CA GLN A 94 13.53 -7.25 23.60
C GLN A 94 12.10 -6.76 23.84
N ILE A 95 11.13 -7.66 23.68
CA ILE A 95 9.73 -7.40 24.03
C ILE A 95 9.56 -7.53 25.54
N VAL A 96 9.16 -6.44 26.20
CA VAL A 96 8.92 -6.37 27.64
C VAL A 96 7.45 -6.02 27.90
N LYS A 97 6.86 -6.58 28.96
CA LYS A 97 5.51 -6.23 29.41
C LYS A 97 5.55 -5.16 30.48
N ALA A 98 4.44 -4.46 30.67
CA ALA A 98 4.31 -3.50 31.75
C ALA A 98 4.50 -4.20 33.12
N GLY A 99 5.48 -3.74 33.89
CA GLY A 99 5.82 -4.29 35.20
C GLY A 99 7.05 -5.21 35.21
N ASP A 100 7.61 -5.57 34.05
CA ASP A 100 8.84 -6.37 34.01
C ASP A 100 10.05 -5.55 34.50
N PRO A 101 10.95 -6.14 35.31
CA PRO A 101 12.14 -5.45 35.79
C PRO A 101 13.11 -5.19 34.64
N ILE A 102 13.50 -3.93 34.44
CA ILE A 102 14.36 -3.51 33.33
C ILE A 102 15.82 -3.41 33.77
N PHE A 103 16.06 -2.74 34.90
CA PHE A 103 17.37 -2.60 35.52
C PHE A 103 17.23 -2.44 37.04
N GLU A 104 18.27 -2.83 37.76
CA GLU A 104 18.36 -2.75 39.22
C GLU A 104 19.47 -1.79 39.62
N MET A 105 19.21 -0.97 40.62
CA MET A 105 20.19 -0.05 41.21
C MET A 105 20.79 -0.63 42.49
N ASP A 106 22.07 -0.32 42.73
CA ASP A 106 22.79 -0.69 43.94
C ASP A 106 22.26 0.12 45.13
N GLY A 107 21.24 -0.43 45.79
CA GLY A 107 20.50 0.21 46.88
C GLY A 107 20.94 -0.32 48.24
N LYS A 108 21.65 0.50 49.02
CA LYS A 108 21.68 0.33 50.49
C LYS A 108 20.37 0.78 51.17
N SER A 109 19.47 1.47 50.47
CA SER A 109 18.30 2.11 51.11
C SER A 109 16.94 1.93 50.44
N GLN A 110 16.81 1.43 49.21
CA GLN A 110 15.49 1.25 48.59
C GLN A 110 15.49 0.10 47.58
N LYS A 111 14.78 -0.98 47.93
CA LYS A 111 14.34 -2.01 46.99
C LYS A 111 12.94 -1.59 46.54
N ALA A 112 12.81 -1.09 45.30
CA ALA A 112 11.50 -0.74 44.76
C ALA A 112 10.63 -2.01 44.69
N PRO A 113 9.40 -2.00 45.23
CA PRO A 113 8.51 -3.14 45.13
C PRO A 113 8.15 -3.37 43.65
N SER A 114 8.23 -4.63 43.22
CA SER A 114 7.71 -5.06 41.92
C SER A 114 6.20 -4.80 41.89
N HIS A 115 5.77 -3.72 41.24
CA HIS A 115 4.35 -3.41 41.11
C HIS A 115 3.69 -4.48 40.21
N PRO A 116 2.66 -5.20 40.69
CA PRO A 116 1.94 -6.16 39.85
C PRO A 116 1.28 -5.44 38.66
N PRO A 117 1.17 -6.10 37.49
CA PRO A 117 0.60 -5.48 36.29
C PRO A 117 -0.84 -5.04 36.57
N ALA A 118 -1.13 -3.75 36.29
CA ALA A 118 -2.49 -3.23 36.35
C ALA A 118 -3.38 -3.94 35.30
N PRO A 119 -4.65 -4.24 35.63
CA PRO A 119 -5.56 -4.86 34.69
C PRO A 119 -5.79 -3.92 33.50
N VAL A 120 -5.59 -4.48 32.30
CA VAL A 120 -5.84 -3.80 31.02
C VAL A 120 -7.36 -3.75 30.83
N LEU A 121 -7.96 -2.55 30.83
CA LEU A 121 -9.33 -2.30 30.39
C LEU A 121 -9.38 -2.14 28.87
#